data_AF-A0A4Y2HIR8-F1
#
_entry.id   AF-A0A4Y2HIR8-F1
#
_cell.length_a   1.000
_cell.length_b   1.000
_cell.length_c   1.000
_cell.angle_alpha   90.00
_cell.angle_beta   90.00
_cell.angle_gamma   90.00
#
_symmetry.space_group_name_H-M   'P 1'
#
loop_
_entity.id
_entity.type
_entity.pdbx_description
1 polymer ?
#
loop_
_entity_poly.entity_id
_entity_poly.type
_entity_poly.pdbx_seq_one_letter_code
_entity_poly.pdbx_strand_id
1 'polypeptide(L)'
;MYALPNISNPSEVEIHIKNLTTDILNAYHNSSRPLKSNEELYLPPHIRDLKTERNRSKKVCQRSRDPVSKNNYNIAQARFRSPNTDFNQISYSNEIE
;
A
#
# COMPACT_ATOMS: atom_id res chain seq x y z
N MET A 1 14.42 -0.27 19.58
CA MET A 1 15.75 0.39 19.72
C MET A 1 16.78 -0.43 18.98
N TYR A 2 17.27 0.02 17.83
CA TYR A 2 18.38 -0.65 17.13
C TYR A 2 19.69 -0.27 17.83
N ALA A 3 20.41 -1.25 18.36
CA ALA A 3 21.74 -1.04 18.90
C ALA A 3 22.72 -0.79 17.75
N LEU A 4 23.59 0.21 17.91
CA LEU A 4 24.64 0.44 16.92
C LEU A 4 25.59 -0.77 16.91
N PRO A 5 26.05 -1.20 15.71
CA PRO A 5 26.99 -2.29 15.62
C PRO A 5 28.29 -1.95 16.35
N ASN A 6 28.77 -2.89 17.17
CA ASN A 6 30.06 -2.76 17.83
C ASN A 6 31.16 -3.21 16.86
N ILE A 7 31.82 -2.25 16.22
CA ILE A 7 32.82 -2.49 15.18
C ILE A 7 34.21 -2.44 15.82
N SER A 8 34.91 -3.57 15.78
CA SER A 8 36.26 -3.72 16.35
C SER A 8 37.35 -3.73 15.29
N ASN A 9 37.02 -3.95 14.00
CA ASN A 9 37.98 -3.91 12.90
C ASN A 9 37.37 -3.38 11.58
N PRO A 10 38.20 -2.93 10.62
CA PRO A 10 37.71 -2.40 9.34
C PRO A 10 36.94 -3.41 8.48
N SER A 11 37.24 -4.70 8.56
CA SER A 11 36.54 -5.74 7.79
C SER A 11 35.08 -5.94 8.22
N GLU A 12 34.76 -5.70 9.49
CA GLU A 12 33.39 -5.74 10.00
C GLU A 12 32.53 -4.61 9.41
N VAL A 13 33.14 -3.45 9.08
CA VAL A 13 32.45 -2.35 8.38
C VAL A 13 31.95 -2.82 7.01
N GLU A 14 32.81 -3.48 6.23
CA GLU A 14 32.44 -3.98 4.91
C GLU A 14 31.33 -5.03 4.97
N ILE A 15 31.38 -5.92 5.98
CA ILE A 15 30.35 -6.93 6.20
C ILE A 15 29.02 -6.26 6.55
N HIS A 16 29.01 -5.27 7.43
CA HIS A 16 27.78 -4.54 7.77
C HIS A 16 27.21 -3.75 6.61
N ILE A 17 28.05 -3.09 5.80
CA ILE A 17 27.60 -2.40 4.59
C ILE A 17 26.96 -3.39 3.63
N LYS A 18 27.57 -4.56 3.41
CA LYS A 18 27.00 -5.60 2.54
C LYS A 18 25.66 -6.12 3.05
N ASN A 19 25.56 -6.37 4.36
CA ASN A 19 24.32 -6.85 4.98
C ASN A 19 23.22 -5.79 4.87
N LEU A 20 23.51 -4.54 5.22
CA LEU A 20 22.55 -3.44 5.12
C LEU A 20 22.08 -3.23 3.67
N THR A 21 23.01 -3.29 2.71
CA THR A 21 22.68 -3.19 1.28
C THR A 21 21.75 -4.34 0.86
N THR A 22 22.04 -5.55 1.32
CA THR A 22 21.22 -6.74 1.04
C THR A 22 19.83 -6.61 1.66
N ASP A 23 19.73 -6.13 2.90
CA ASP A 23 18.46 -5.94 3.60
C ASP A 23 17.59 -4.89 2.91
N ILE A 24 18.20 -3.77 2.46
CA ILE A 24 17.51 -2.74 1.68
C ILE A 24 16.98 -3.31 0.36
N LEU A 25 17.81 -4.07 -0.37
CA LEU A 25 17.40 -4.69 -1.64
C LEU A 25 16.28 -5.71 -1.43
N ASN A 26 16.38 -6.53 -0.39
CA ASN A 26 15.36 -7.51 -0.04
C ASN A 26 14.04 -6.82 0.35
N ALA A 27 14.10 -5.78 1.19
CA ALA A 27 12.93 -4.99 1.55
C ALA A 27 12.28 -4.34 0.32
N TYR A 28 13.10 -3.79 -0.59
CA TYR A 28 12.62 -3.24 -1.85
C TYR A 28 11.95 -4.30 -2.72
N HIS A 29 12.57 -5.45 -2.95
CA HIS A 29 11.98 -6.52 -3.76
C HIS A 29 10.70 -7.10 -3.13
N ASN A 30 10.66 -7.24 -1.81
CA ASN A 30 9.48 -7.75 -1.11
C ASN A 30 8.31 -6.76 -1.13
N SER A 31 8.57 -5.46 -1.07
CA SER A 31 7.54 -4.41 -1.10
C SER A 31 7.10 -4.04 -2.52
N SER A 32 7.99 -4.13 -3.50
CA SER A 32 7.72 -3.75 -4.90
C SER A 32 7.18 -4.89 -5.76
N ARG A 33 7.22 -6.15 -5.28
CA ARG A 33 6.68 -7.27 -6.05
C ARG A 33 5.19 -7.05 -6.35
N PRO A 34 4.72 -7.33 -7.57
CA PRO A 34 3.29 -7.40 -7.84
C PRO A 34 2.63 -8.40 -6.88
N LEU A 35 1.48 -8.01 -6.34
CA LEU A 35 0.65 -8.93 -5.57
C LEU A 35 0.17 -10.04 -6.49
N LYS A 36 0.18 -11.28 -5.98
CA LYS A 36 -0.45 -12.41 -6.69
C LYS A 36 -1.94 -12.14 -6.86
N SER A 37 -2.58 -12.79 -7.82
CA SER A 37 -4.02 -12.60 -8.10
C SER A 37 -4.93 -12.93 -6.91
N ASN A 38 -4.45 -13.74 -5.95
CA ASN A 38 -5.13 -14.10 -4.71
C ASN A 38 -4.67 -13.27 -3.49
N GLU A 39 -3.66 -12.43 -3.66
CA GLU A 39 -3.18 -11.49 -2.63
C GLU A 39 -3.89 -10.15 -2.87
N GLU A 40 -4.66 -9.70 -1.89
CA GLU A 40 -5.22 -8.34 -1.87
C GLU A 40 -4.60 -7.60 -0.69
N LEU A 41 -4.22 -6.33 -0.90
CA LEU A 41 -3.84 -5.48 0.24
C LEU A 41 -4.99 -5.49 1.23
N TYR A 42 -4.66 -5.77 2.49
CA TYR A 42 -5.66 -5.75 3.55
C TYR A 42 -6.33 -4.37 3.57
N LEU A 43 -7.66 -4.39 3.51
CA LEU A 43 -8.49 -3.22 3.72
C LEU A 43 -9.44 -3.53 4.87
N PRO A 44 -9.63 -2.60 5.81
CA PRO A 44 -10.68 -2.70 6.80
C PRO A 44 -12.04 -3.00 6.14
N PRO A 45 -12.91 -3.82 6.78
CA PRO A 45 -14.17 -4.23 6.17
C PRO A 45 -15.01 -3.09 5.59
N HIS A 46 -15.12 -1.97 6.30
CA HIS A 46 -15.88 -0.80 5.84
C HIS A 46 -15.28 -0.13 4.58
N ILE A 47 -13.95 -0.12 4.43
CA ILE A 47 -13.27 0.40 3.22
C ILE A 47 -13.45 -0.55 2.04
N ARG A 48 -13.44 -1.86 2.31
CA ARG A 48 -13.72 -2.90 1.30
C ARG A 48 -15.14 -2.78 0.75
N ASP A 49 -16.13 -2.46 1.58
CA ASP A 49 -17.51 -2.25 1.14
C ASP A 49 -17.61 -1.02 0.21
N LEU A 50 -16.96 0.09 0.59
CA LEU A 50 -16.85 1.28 -0.26
C LEU A 50 -16.14 1.00 -1.60
N LYS A 51 -15.07 0.20 -1.58
CA LYS A 51 -14.37 -0.26 -2.79
C LYS A 51 -15.30 -1.06 -3.70
N THR A 52 -16.09 -1.95 -3.12
CA THR A 52 -17.05 -2.80 -3.84
C THR A 52 -18.12 -1.97 -4.53
N GLU A 53 -18.72 -1.02 -3.81
CA GLU A 53 -19.72 -0.10 -4.37
C GLU A 53 -19.13 0.77 -5.49
N ARG A 54 -17.92 1.33 -5.27
CA ARG A 54 -17.20 2.08 -6.29
C ARG A 54 -16.92 1.24 -7.54
N ASN A 55 -16.53 -0.03 -7.38
CA ASN A 55 -16.27 -0.93 -8.50
C ASN A 55 -17.55 -1.29 -9.26
N ARG A 56 -18.68 -1.48 -8.56
CA ARG A 56 -19.99 -1.69 -9.17
C ARG A 56 -20.39 -0.48 -10.01
N SER A 57 -20.34 0.71 -9.42
CA SER A 57 -20.64 1.98 -10.11
C SER A 57 -19.71 2.23 -11.30
N LYS A 58 -18.42 1.87 -11.20
CA LYS A 58 -17.45 1.94 -12.31
C LYS A 58 -17.88 1.05 -13.49
N LYS A 59 -18.27 -0.20 -13.22
CA LYS A 59 -18.73 -1.14 -14.27
C LYS A 59 -19.96 -0.59 -15.00
N VAL A 60 -20.92 -0.01 -14.26
CA VAL A 60 -22.11 0.61 -14.85
C VAL A 60 -21.70 1.79 -15.72
N CYS A 61 -20.94 2.74 -15.18
CA CYS A 61 -20.45 3.92 -15.90
C CYS A 61 -19.70 3.57 -17.19
N GLN A 62 -18.86 2.53 -17.17
CA GLN A 62 -18.11 2.09 -18.35
C GLN A 62 -19.01 1.50 -19.45
N ARG A 63 -20.11 0.83 -19.05
CA ARG A 63 -21.06 0.21 -19.98
C ARG A 63 -22.03 1.22 -20.57
N SER A 64 -22.66 2.03 -19.71
CA SER A 64 -23.70 2.97 -20.13
C SER A 64 -23.15 4.23 -20.77
N ARG A 65 -21.94 4.66 -20.35
CA ARG A 65 -21.24 5.88 -20.82
C ARG A 65 -22.08 7.16 -20.67
N ASP A 66 -23.09 7.16 -19.82
CA ASP A 66 -23.97 8.29 -19.59
C ASP A 66 -23.48 9.20 -18.44
N PRO A 67 -23.86 10.50 -18.45
CA PRO A 67 -23.43 11.44 -17.42
C PRO A 67 -23.90 11.09 -16.00
N VAL A 68 -25.08 10.48 -15.84
CA VAL A 68 -25.63 10.13 -14.52
C VAL A 68 -24.81 9.01 -13.90
N SER A 69 -24.48 7.97 -14.66
CA SER A 69 -23.62 6.89 -14.21
C SER A 69 -22.19 7.36 -13.91
N LYS A 70 -21.68 8.33 -14.69
CA LYS A 70 -20.40 8.99 -14.38
C LYS A 70 -20.46 9.73 -13.05
N ASN A 71 -21.54 10.47 -12.80
CA ASN A 71 -21.74 11.17 -11.53
C ASN A 71 -21.81 10.20 -10.34
N ASN A 72 -22.57 9.11 -10.47
CA ASN A 72 -22.68 8.07 -9.44
C ASN A 72 -21.31 7.43 -9.14
N TYR A 73 -20.53 7.10 -10.18
CA TYR A 73 -19.16 6.63 -10.00
C TYR A 73 -18.28 7.65 -9.28
N ASN A 74 -18.36 8.94 -9.64
CA ASN A 74 -17.56 9.98 -8.98
C ASN A 74 -17.91 10.12 -7.50
N ILE A 75 -19.20 10.06 -7.14
CA ILE A 75 -19.66 10.08 -5.73
C ILE A 75 -19.09 8.87 -4.98
N ALA A 76 -19.22 7.67 -5.53
CA ALA A 76 -18.68 6.45 -4.91
C ALA A 76 -17.14 6.51 -4.80
N GLN A 77 -16.46 7.08 -5.79
CA GLN A 77 -15.01 7.27 -5.80
C GLN A 77 -14.55 8.28 -4.74
N ALA A 78 -15.30 9.36 -4.52
CA ALA A 78 -15.03 10.33 -3.46
C ALA A 78 -15.19 9.69 -2.07
N ARG A 79 -16.28 8.93 -1.86
CA ARG A 79 -16.54 8.20 -0.61
C ARG A 79 -15.46 7.15 -0.31
N PHE A 80 -14.90 6.50 -1.32
CA PHE A 80 -13.80 5.53 -1.15
C PHE A 80 -12.44 6.21 -0.88
N ARG A 81 -12.15 7.35 -1.51
CA ARG A 81 -10.82 7.99 -1.47
C ARG A 81 -10.39 8.39 -0.07
N SER A 82 -11.23 9.15 0.64
CA SER A 82 -10.84 9.69 1.96
C SER A 82 -10.52 8.57 2.95
N PRO A 83 -11.41 7.60 3.21
CA PRO A 83 -11.12 6.53 4.16
C PRO A 83 -9.90 5.69 3.77
N ASN A 84 -9.69 5.43 2.47
CA ASN A 84 -8.53 4.67 2.00
C ASN A 84 -7.22 5.45 2.18
N THR A 85 -7.23 6.76 1.91
CA THR A 85 -6.06 7.61 2.15
C THR A 85 -5.74 7.69 3.64
N ASP A 86 -6.75 7.90 4.49
CA ASP A 86 -6.58 7.98 5.94
C ASP A 86 -6.03 6.67 6.50
N PHE A 87 -6.58 5.52 6.07
CA PHE A 87 -6.09 4.20 6.46
C PHE A 87 -4.64 3.98 6.03
N ASN A 88 -4.28 4.34 4.80
CA ASN A 88 -2.91 4.20 4.31
C ASN A 88 -1.96 5.09 5.12
N GLN A 89 -2.33 6.34 5.39
CA GLN A 89 -1.50 7.27 6.15
C GLN A 89 -1.27 6.79 7.58
N ILE A 90 -2.32 6.34 8.27
CA ILE A 90 -2.21 5.76 9.61
C ILE A 90 -1.32 4.51 9.60
N SER A 91 -1.50 3.62 8.61
CA SER A 91 -0.72 2.38 8.51
C SER A 91 0.76 2.67 8.35
N TYR A 92 1.14 3.60 7.45
CA TYR A 92 2.54 4.00 7.28
C TYR A 92 3.11 4.75 8.49
N SER A 93 2.32 5.57 9.18
CA SER A 93 2.79 6.24 10.40
C SER A 93 3.08 5.26 11.53
N ASN A 94 2.26 4.21 11.69
CA ASN A 94 2.46 3.18 12.71
C ASN A 94 3.64 2.24 12.42
N GLU A 95 4.12 2.17 11.18
CA GLU A 95 5.31 1.38 10.81
C GLU A 95 6.63 2.11 11.11
N ILE A 96 6.58 3.42 11.42
CA ILE A 96 7.77 4.26 11.67
C ILE A 96 8.10 4.39 13.18
N GLU A 97 7.15 4.13 14.09
CA GLU A 97 7.35 4.11 15.56
C GLU A 97 7.81 2.74 16.09
#